data_AF-A0A1Y2B6L7-F1
#
_entry.id   AF-A0A1Y2B6L7-F1
#
_cell.length_a   1.000
_cell.length_b   1.000
_cell.length_c   1.000
_cell.angle_alpha   90.00
_cell.angle_beta   90.00
_cell.angle_gamma   90.00
#
_symmetry.space_group_name_H-M   'P 1'
#
loop_
_entity.id
_entity.type
_entity.pdbx_description
1 polymer ?
#
loop_
_entity_poly.entity_id
_entity_poly.type
_entity_poly.pdbx_seq_one_letter_code
_entity_poly.pdbx_strand_id
1 'polypeptide(L)'
;MEHLNGPIIITTSATANPASIVTNEKSHALALQSLGPVDVATLEPVHVGQVFLASRLPTGSDRISLKSAFDRYLSTDKFGEVTCDKEAVGPYEEWEVVIREDGFALRAVVKNAFLSCEPDGKDDNDESEDQKKRNASGKSGYGVGGGRICGTLRADAETIGFKEVFQIRCQAQNKLNANKKKKKEMEDLNADAVDADQLKKFQSYGRTAMTAAESKLLKRAQKQGNLNETLLERREKIKADRYCK
;
A
#
# COMPACT_ATOMS: atom_id res chain seq x y z
N MET A 1 -6.51 -12.46 13.41
CA MET A 1 -6.37 -11.00 13.61
C MET A 1 -4.94 -10.47 13.53
N GLU A 2 -3.88 -11.28 13.71
CA GLU A 2 -2.48 -10.82 13.55
C GLU A 2 -2.13 -10.24 12.17
N HIS A 3 -2.97 -10.50 11.15
CA HIS A 3 -2.77 -10.02 9.79
C HIS A 3 -3.38 -8.64 9.50
N LEU A 4 -4.14 -8.02 10.41
CA LEU A 4 -4.70 -6.68 10.23
C LEU A 4 -3.76 -5.58 10.75
N ASN A 5 -2.51 -5.64 10.32
CA ASN A 5 -1.50 -4.64 10.69
C ASN A 5 -0.68 -4.25 9.46
N GLY A 6 -0.60 -2.95 9.20
CA GLY A 6 0.09 -2.40 8.04
C GLY A 6 -0.87 -2.04 6.90
N PRO A 7 -0.35 -1.91 5.67
CA PRO A 7 -1.13 -1.47 4.53
C PRO A 7 -2.18 -2.50 4.13
N ILE A 8 -3.42 -2.04 4.01
CA ILE A 8 -4.59 -2.83 3.64
C ILE A 8 -5.37 -2.14 2.52
N ILE A 9 -6.19 -2.92 1.82
CA ILE A 9 -7.23 -2.44 0.91
C ILE A 9 -8.56 -2.99 1.42
N ILE A 10 -9.58 -2.14 1.44
CA ILE A 10 -10.93 -2.50 1.85
C ILE A 10 -11.81 -2.52 0.60
N THR A 11 -12.46 -3.64 0.37
CA THR A 11 -13.32 -3.88 -0.80
C THR A 11 -14.68 -4.38 -0.35
N THR A 12 -15.70 -4.14 -1.16
CA THR A 12 -17.07 -4.63 -0.95
C THR A 12 -17.58 -5.30 -2.21
N SER A 13 -18.35 -6.35 -2.03
CA SER A 13 -19.10 -7.05 -3.08
C SER A 13 -20.58 -6.66 -3.09
N ALA A 14 -20.97 -5.61 -2.35
CA ALA A 14 -22.35 -5.18 -2.24
C ALA A 14 -22.87 -4.39 -3.47
N THR A 15 -21.96 -4.03 -4.37
CA THR A 15 -22.19 -3.39 -5.65
C THR A 15 -22.25 -4.41 -6.79
N ALA A 16 -22.79 -4.03 -7.95
CA ALA A 16 -22.88 -4.91 -9.12
C ALA A 16 -21.52 -5.48 -9.57
N ASN A 17 -20.47 -4.64 -9.50
CA ASN A 17 -19.07 -5.06 -9.60
C ASN A 17 -18.37 -4.79 -8.26
N PRO A 18 -17.32 -5.54 -7.89
CA PRO A 18 -16.58 -5.28 -6.67
C PRO A 18 -16.06 -3.84 -6.63
N ALA A 19 -16.24 -3.18 -5.48
CA ALA A 19 -15.82 -1.80 -5.28
C ALA A 19 -14.78 -1.70 -4.16
N SER A 20 -13.83 -0.77 -4.30
CA SER A 20 -12.89 -0.42 -3.23
C SER A 20 -13.27 0.89 -2.57
N ILE A 21 -12.97 1.01 -1.27
CA ILE A 21 -13.04 2.28 -0.57
C ILE A 21 -11.87 3.16 -1.05
N VAL A 22 -12.17 4.40 -1.43
CA VAL A 22 -11.17 5.39 -1.85
C VAL A 22 -11.28 6.69 -1.10
N THR A 23 -10.14 7.33 -0.88
CA THR A 23 -10.02 8.68 -0.33
C THR A 23 -9.59 9.66 -1.41
N ASN A 24 -10.11 10.88 -1.32
CA ASN A 24 -9.66 12.01 -2.14
C ASN A 24 -8.55 12.77 -1.39
N GLU A 25 -7.47 13.10 -2.11
CA GLU A 25 -6.34 13.86 -1.58
C GLU A 25 -6.73 15.26 -1.08
N LYS A 26 -7.60 15.96 -1.81
CA LYS A 26 -7.93 17.38 -1.56
C LYS A 26 -9.13 17.57 -0.66
N SER A 27 -10.19 16.78 -0.86
CA SER A 27 -11.43 16.93 -0.09
C SER A 27 -11.47 16.03 1.13
N HIS A 28 -10.57 15.05 1.24
CA HIS A 28 -10.59 14.03 2.30
C HIS A 28 -11.90 13.23 2.39
N ALA A 29 -12.76 13.36 1.37
CA ALA A 29 -14.00 12.63 1.27
C ALA A 29 -13.72 11.17 0.90
N LEU A 30 -14.58 10.30 1.42
CA LEU A 30 -14.58 8.87 1.12
C LEU A 30 -15.64 8.56 0.08
N ALA A 31 -15.32 7.63 -0.81
CA ALA A 31 -16.25 7.13 -1.80
C ALA A 31 -15.97 5.67 -2.13
N LEU A 32 -16.93 5.02 -2.79
CA LEU A 32 -16.76 3.69 -3.35
C LEU A 32 -16.41 3.80 -4.82
N GLN A 33 -15.27 3.23 -5.21
CA GLN A 33 -14.84 3.17 -6.60
C GLN A 33 -15.06 1.76 -7.14
N SER A 34 -15.77 1.64 -8.25
CA SER A 34 -15.93 0.36 -8.94
C SER A 34 -14.59 -0.07 -9.54
N LEU A 35 -14.22 -1.32 -9.29
CA LEU A 35 -13.01 -1.94 -9.82
C LEU A 35 -13.27 -2.69 -11.14
N GLY A 36 -14.52 -2.75 -11.58
CA GLY A 36 -14.93 -3.60 -12.70
C GLY A 36 -14.87 -5.10 -12.35
N PRO A 37 -14.87 -5.99 -13.36
CA PRO A 37 -14.87 -7.44 -13.15
C PRO A 37 -13.46 -7.93 -12.83
N VAL A 38 -12.99 -7.66 -11.60
CA VAL A 38 -11.67 -8.07 -11.12
C VAL A 38 -11.83 -9.00 -9.93
N ASP A 39 -10.99 -10.03 -9.86
CA ASP A 39 -10.92 -10.87 -8.68
C ASP A 39 -10.28 -10.09 -7.51
N VAL A 40 -11.07 -9.91 -6.46
CA VAL A 40 -10.67 -9.20 -5.23
C VAL A 40 -9.42 -9.85 -4.62
N ALA A 41 -9.24 -11.17 -4.76
CA ALA A 41 -8.13 -11.91 -4.18
C ALA A 41 -6.76 -11.58 -4.83
N THR A 42 -6.74 -11.08 -6.07
CA THR A 42 -5.50 -10.71 -6.78
C THR A 42 -5.36 -9.21 -7.01
N LEU A 43 -6.33 -8.42 -6.59
CA LEU A 43 -6.35 -6.97 -6.75
C LEU A 43 -5.07 -6.31 -6.19
N GLU A 44 -4.39 -5.56 -7.05
CA GLU A 44 -3.33 -4.62 -6.66
C GLU A 44 -3.92 -3.20 -6.64
N PRO A 45 -3.48 -2.33 -5.70
CA PRO A 45 -3.99 -0.97 -5.63
C PRO A 45 -3.54 -0.20 -6.87
N VAL A 46 -4.51 0.30 -7.64
CA VAL A 46 -4.25 1.10 -8.84
C VAL A 46 -3.97 2.55 -8.46
N HIS A 47 -4.53 3.00 -7.33
CA HIS A 47 -4.37 4.35 -6.82
C HIS A 47 -4.00 4.38 -5.35
N VAL A 48 -3.17 5.35 -4.95
CA VAL A 48 -2.71 5.50 -3.57
C VAL A 48 -3.87 5.73 -2.58
N GLY A 49 -4.92 6.43 -3.01
CA GLY A 49 -6.14 6.67 -2.23
C GLY A 49 -6.98 5.43 -1.90
N GLN A 50 -6.71 4.27 -2.53
CA GLN A 50 -7.34 2.98 -2.19
C GLN A 50 -6.71 2.31 -0.96
N VAL A 51 -5.52 2.77 -0.56
CA VAL A 51 -4.71 2.12 0.47
C VAL A 51 -4.96 2.78 1.81
N PHE A 52 -5.17 1.94 2.84
CA PHE A 52 -5.28 2.36 4.23
C PHE A 52 -4.22 1.65 5.06
N LEU A 53 -3.70 2.33 6.08
CA LEU A 53 -2.84 1.74 7.09
C LEU A 53 -3.73 1.34 8.28
N ALA A 54 -3.88 0.04 8.51
CA ALA A 54 -4.52 -0.48 9.70
C ALA A 54 -3.49 -0.59 10.83
N SER A 55 -3.79 0.03 11.97
CA SER A 55 -3.00 -0.07 13.19
C SER A 55 -3.88 -0.55 14.32
N ARG A 56 -3.42 -1.53 15.09
CA ARG A 56 -4.12 -1.97 16.30
C ARG A 56 -4.01 -0.89 17.38
N LEU A 57 -5.10 -0.68 18.11
CA LEU A 57 -5.11 0.23 19.25
C LEU A 57 -4.87 -0.52 20.57
N PRO A 58 -4.19 0.10 21.55
CA PRO A 58 -3.97 -0.50 22.86
C PRO A 58 -5.25 -0.56 23.71
N THR A 59 -6.30 0.16 23.32
CA THR A 59 -7.58 0.27 24.03
C THR A 59 -8.44 -1.00 23.96
N GLY A 60 -8.12 -1.94 23.06
CA GLY A 60 -8.80 -3.22 22.98
C GLY A 60 -8.14 -4.18 21.99
N SER A 61 -8.34 -5.49 22.18
CA SER A 61 -7.72 -6.50 21.31
C SER A 61 -8.21 -6.43 19.86
N ASP A 62 -9.45 -6.01 19.65
CA ASP A 62 -10.13 -6.09 18.35
C ASP A 62 -10.39 -4.70 17.77
N ARG A 63 -9.78 -3.67 18.38
CA ARG A 63 -9.86 -2.28 17.97
C ARG A 63 -8.69 -1.90 17.08
N ILE A 64 -9.02 -1.25 15.98
CA ILE A 64 -8.07 -0.73 15.00
C ILE A 64 -8.37 0.74 14.72
N SER A 65 -7.35 1.46 14.29
CA SER A 65 -7.50 2.72 13.58
C SER A 65 -7.12 2.51 12.11
N LEU A 66 -7.82 3.22 11.24
CA LEU A 66 -7.60 3.17 9.80
C LEU A 66 -7.10 4.54 9.34
N LYS A 67 -5.87 4.60 8.86
CA LYS A 67 -5.26 5.83 8.36
C LYS A 67 -5.20 5.79 6.83
N SER A 68 -5.82 6.76 6.18
CA SER A 68 -5.74 6.95 4.73
C SER A 68 -4.29 7.22 4.29
N ALA A 69 -4.02 7.05 2.99
CA ALA A 69 -2.71 7.37 2.44
C ALA A 69 -2.35 8.86 2.50
N PHE A 70 -3.30 9.74 2.81
CA PHE A 70 -3.11 11.20 2.92
C PHE A 70 -2.92 11.67 4.37
N ASP A 71 -2.45 10.78 5.24
CA ASP A 71 -2.13 11.04 6.64
C ASP A 71 -3.33 11.32 7.56
N ARG A 72 -4.55 11.05 7.10
CA ARG A 72 -5.78 11.29 7.87
C ARG A 72 -6.46 10.01 8.31
N TYR A 73 -7.14 10.04 9.45
CA TYR A 73 -7.83 8.88 10.03
C TYR A 73 -9.29 8.81 9.60
N LEU A 74 -9.77 7.58 9.39
CA LEU A 74 -11.16 7.26 9.17
C LEU A 74 -11.96 7.55 10.45
N SER A 75 -12.87 8.51 10.36
CA SER A 75 -13.69 9.01 11.46
C SER A 75 -15.17 8.81 11.15
N THR A 76 -15.98 8.69 12.21
CA THR A 76 -17.44 8.74 12.11
C THR A 76 -18.00 9.95 12.84
N ASP A 77 -18.89 10.70 12.21
CA ASP A 77 -19.66 11.71 12.91
C ASP A 77 -20.84 11.10 13.69
N LYS A 78 -21.42 11.86 14.62
CA LYS A 78 -22.61 11.50 15.40
C LYS A 78 -23.81 11.11 14.53
N PHE A 79 -23.90 11.63 13.32
CA PHE A 79 -24.97 11.31 12.37
C PHE A 79 -24.68 10.06 11.52
N GLY A 80 -23.48 9.46 11.63
CA GLY A 80 -23.06 8.32 10.81
C GLY A 80 -22.47 8.70 9.46
N GLU A 81 -22.12 9.95 9.24
CA GLU A 81 -21.29 10.32 8.09
C GLU A 81 -19.85 9.88 8.35
N VAL A 82 -19.20 9.34 7.33
CA VAL A 82 -17.85 8.80 7.44
C VAL A 82 -16.90 9.70 6.66
N THR A 83 -15.88 10.23 7.34
CA THR A 83 -14.91 11.16 6.77
C THR A 83 -13.48 10.73 7.06
N CYS A 84 -12.52 11.28 6.31
CA CYS A 84 -11.08 11.10 6.58
C CYS A 84 -10.39 12.45 6.79
N ASP A 85 -10.89 13.32 7.68
CA ASP A 85 -10.35 14.67 7.88
C ASP A 85 -9.42 14.81 9.10
N LYS A 86 -9.46 13.85 10.04
CA LYS A 86 -8.76 13.96 11.34
C LYS A 86 -7.29 13.56 11.25
N GLU A 87 -6.42 14.34 11.92
CA GLU A 87 -4.96 14.11 11.97
C GLU A 87 -4.52 13.18 13.09
N ALA A 88 -5.41 12.90 14.05
CA ALA A 88 -5.11 12.10 15.22
C ALA A 88 -6.22 11.08 15.48
N VAL A 89 -5.83 9.97 16.12
CA VAL A 89 -6.80 8.97 16.60
C VAL A 89 -7.45 9.51 17.86
N GLY A 90 -8.75 9.76 17.78
CA GLY A 90 -9.63 9.97 18.93
C GLY A 90 -10.69 8.86 19.02
N PRO A 91 -11.70 9.05 19.88
CA PRO A 91 -12.76 8.07 20.09
C PRO A 91 -13.56 7.72 18.82
N TYR A 92 -13.76 8.70 17.93
CA TYR A 92 -14.54 8.54 16.69
C TYR A 92 -13.76 7.85 15.57
N GLU A 93 -12.45 7.68 15.74
CA GLU A 93 -11.55 7.00 14.81
C GLU A 93 -11.21 5.57 15.27
N GLU A 94 -11.79 5.14 16.40
CA GLU A 94 -11.69 3.76 16.87
C GLU A 94 -12.74 2.88 16.19
N TRP A 95 -12.26 1.86 15.48
CA TRP A 95 -13.09 0.87 14.80
C TRP A 95 -12.86 -0.50 15.41
N GLU A 96 -13.93 -1.22 15.68
CA GLU A 96 -13.87 -2.60 16.15
C GLU A 96 -14.16 -3.55 14.99
N VAL A 97 -13.28 -4.54 14.82
CA VAL A 97 -13.37 -5.49 13.71
C VAL A 97 -14.15 -6.72 14.15
N VAL A 98 -15.25 -7.00 13.46
CA VAL A 98 -16.02 -8.22 13.64
C VAL A 98 -15.70 -9.16 12.47
N ILE A 99 -15.10 -10.31 12.78
CA ILE A 99 -14.78 -11.34 11.79
C ILE A 99 -16.00 -12.23 11.59
N ARG A 100 -16.35 -12.49 10.33
CA ARG A 100 -17.40 -13.43 9.92
C ARG A 100 -16.85 -14.44 8.92
N GLU A 101 -17.66 -15.43 8.55
CA GLU A 101 -17.31 -16.43 7.53
C GLU A 101 -17.25 -15.82 6.13
N ASP A 102 -18.07 -14.79 5.89
CA ASP A 102 -18.24 -14.11 4.60
C ASP A 102 -17.39 -12.85 4.47
N GLY A 103 -16.66 -12.42 5.50
CA GLY A 103 -15.78 -11.25 5.46
C GLY A 103 -15.57 -10.56 6.81
N PHE A 104 -15.41 -9.24 6.78
CA PHE A 104 -15.16 -8.39 7.94
C PHE A 104 -16.21 -7.28 8.00
N ALA A 105 -16.76 -7.04 9.18
CA ALA A 105 -17.56 -5.86 9.47
C ALA A 105 -16.80 -4.92 10.40
N LEU A 106 -16.94 -3.61 10.18
CA LEU A 106 -16.28 -2.59 11.00
C LEU A 106 -17.35 -1.87 11.82
N ARG A 107 -17.22 -1.87 13.15
CA ARG A 107 -18.11 -1.17 14.07
C ARG A 107 -17.45 0.10 14.60
N ALA A 108 -18.11 1.24 14.46
CA ALA A 108 -17.69 2.48 15.08
C ALA A 108 -17.93 2.40 16.60
N VAL A 109 -16.87 2.56 17.40
CA VAL A 109 -16.93 2.31 18.86
C VAL A 109 -17.87 3.29 19.57
N VAL A 110 -17.78 4.59 19.26
CA VAL A 110 -18.57 5.63 19.95
C VAL A 110 -20.05 5.52 19.63
N LYS A 111 -20.38 5.31 18.35
CA LYS A 111 -21.78 5.24 17.89
C LYS A 111 -22.40 3.86 18.10
N ASN A 112 -21.59 2.81 18.25
CA ASN A 112 -22.02 1.42 18.28
C ASN A 112 -22.84 1.02 17.04
N ALA A 113 -22.42 1.51 15.87
CA ALA A 113 -23.03 1.23 14.56
C ALA A 113 -21.98 0.69 13.59
N PHE A 114 -22.40 -0.07 12.59
CA PHE A 114 -21.55 -0.68 11.57
C PHE A 114 -21.37 0.26 10.38
N LEU A 115 -20.17 0.19 9.79
CA LEU A 115 -19.89 0.76 8.48
C LEU A 115 -20.75 0.04 7.44
N SER A 116 -21.38 0.81 6.57
CA SER A 116 -22.26 0.36 5.50
C SER A 116 -21.90 1.09 4.22
N CYS A 117 -22.00 0.37 3.10
CA CYS A 117 -21.91 0.96 1.77
C CYS A 117 -23.29 1.35 1.24
N GLU A 118 -23.40 2.57 0.73
CA GLU A 118 -24.54 3.06 -0.03
C GLU A 118 -24.19 3.11 -1.53
N PRO A 119 -24.45 2.02 -2.27
CA PRO A 119 -24.23 2.01 -3.71
C PRO A 119 -25.27 2.90 -4.42
N ASP A 120 -24.87 3.54 -5.52
CA ASP A 120 -25.74 4.42 -6.30
C ASP A 120 -26.78 3.68 -7.17
N GLY A 121 -26.69 2.36 -7.22
CA GLY A 121 -27.66 1.47 -7.88
C GLY A 121 -27.62 1.50 -9.40
N LYS A 122 -26.62 2.14 -10.02
CA LYS A 122 -26.47 2.19 -11.48
C LYS A 122 -25.40 1.22 -11.94
N ASP A 123 -25.63 0.58 -13.08
CA ASP A 123 -24.65 -0.31 -13.69
C ASP A 123 -23.46 0.46 -14.27
N ASP A 124 -22.26 -0.11 -14.17
CA ASP A 124 -21.04 0.49 -14.74
C ASP A 124 -21.11 0.61 -16.28
N ASN A 125 -21.98 -0.16 -16.92
CA ASN A 125 -22.20 -0.10 -18.36
C ASN A 125 -23.02 1.12 -18.78
N ASP A 126 -23.84 1.67 -17.87
CA ASP A 126 -24.77 2.79 -18.11
C ASP A 126 -24.08 4.17 -18.02
N GLU A 127 -22.75 4.19 -17.82
CA GLU A 127 -21.96 5.41 -17.94
C GLU A 127 -21.83 5.85 -19.40
N SER A 128 -22.10 7.13 -19.67
CA SER A 128 -21.86 7.73 -20.99
C SER A 128 -20.39 7.64 -21.37
N GLU A 129 -20.08 7.58 -22.67
CA GLU A 129 -18.68 7.52 -23.14
C GLU A 129 -17.84 8.70 -22.60
N ASP A 130 -18.46 9.87 -22.43
CA ASP A 130 -17.82 11.05 -21.85
C ASP A 130 -17.54 10.90 -20.35
N GLN A 131 -18.37 10.15 -19.60
CA GLN A 131 -18.08 9.79 -18.21
C GLN A 131 -16.97 8.74 -18.12
N LYS A 132 -17.01 7.70 -18.95
CA LYS A 132 -15.94 6.68 -19.03
C LYS A 132 -14.59 7.32 -19.35
N LYS A 133 -14.52 8.25 -20.31
CA LYS A 133 -13.29 9.00 -20.64
C LYS A 133 -12.81 9.89 -19.49
N ARG A 134 -13.71 10.56 -18.75
CA ARG A 134 -13.35 11.37 -17.58
C ARG A 134 -12.85 10.51 -16.42
N ASN A 135 -13.50 9.39 -16.14
CA ASN A 135 -13.12 8.45 -15.09
C ASN A 135 -11.80 7.73 -15.42
N ALA A 136 -11.61 7.33 -16.68
CA ALA A 136 -10.37 6.74 -17.17
C ALA A 136 -9.19 7.74 -17.17
N SER A 137 -9.47 9.03 -17.44
CA SER A 137 -8.45 10.09 -17.38
C SER A 137 -8.18 10.63 -15.96
N GLY A 138 -8.80 10.05 -14.92
CA GLY A 138 -8.67 10.52 -13.54
C GLY A 138 -9.32 11.88 -13.27
N LYS A 139 -10.09 12.40 -14.24
CA LYS A 139 -10.92 13.60 -14.14
C LYS A 139 -12.33 13.29 -13.65
N SER A 140 -12.57 12.13 -13.04
CA SER A 140 -13.79 11.92 -12.26
C SER A 140 -13.84 13.05 -11.21
N GLY A 141 -15.02 13.59 -10.90
CA GLY A 141 -15.14 14.75 -9.99
C GLY A 141 -14.52 14.54 -8.59
N TYR A 142 -14.09 13.32 -8.27
CA TYR A 142 -13.39 12.93 -7.04
C TYR A 142 -11.86 12.86 -7.18
N GLY A 143 -11.28 13.12 -8.35
CA GLY A 143 -9.83 13.24 -8.53
C GLY A 143 -9.03 11.94 -8.28
N VAL A 144 -9.69 10.79 -8.26
CA VAL A 144 -9.07 9.47 -8.10
C VAL A 144 -9.10 8.76 -9.46
N GLY A 145 -7.93 8.44 -10.01
CA GLY A 145 -7.81 7.63 -11.22
C GLY A 145 -8.22 6.18 -10.96
N GLY A 146 -8.74 5.48 -11.98
CA GLY A 146 -8.89 4.02 -11.92
C GLY A 146 -10.29 3.46 -11.71
N GLY A 147 -11.35 4.16 -12.16
CA GLY A 147 -12.71 3.63 -12.13
C GLY A 147 -13.76 4.67 -11.76
N ARG A 148 -15.02 4.31 -11.97
CA ARG A 148 -16.19 5.11 -11.64
C ARG A 148 -16.42 5.16 -10.13
N ILE A 149 -16.87 6.32 -9.62
CA ILE A 149 -17.44 6.40 -8.27
C ILE A 149 -18.88 5.85 -8.31
N CYS A 150 -19.13 4.80 -7.54
CA CYS A 150 -20.35 3.99 -7.57
C CYS A 150 -21.13 4.01 -6.23
N GLY A 151 -20.74 4.85 -5.28
CA GLY A 151 -21.44 4.97 -4.01
C GLY A 151 -20.69 5.75 -2.93
N THR A 152 -21.36 5.90 -1.79
CA THR A 152 -20.87 6.56 -0.58
C THR A 152 -20.82 5.58 0.60
N LEU A 153 -20.19 5.99 1.70
CA LEU A 153 -20.07 5.20 2.92
C LEU A 153 -20.78 5.90 4.07
N ARG A 154 -21.45 5.12 4.92
CA ARG A 154 -22.10 5.57 6.14
C ARG A 154 -21.81 4.62 7.29
N ALA A 155 -21.95 5.09 8.52
CA ALA A 155 -21.78 4.30 9.73
C ALA A 155 -23.00 4.47 10.63
N ASP A 156 -24.18 4.11 10.12
CA ASP A 156 -25.46 4.18 10.84
C ASP A 156 -26.22 2.85 10.88
N ALA A 157 -25.64 1.77 10.35
CA ALA A 157 -26.27 0.45 10.39
C ALA A 157 -26.19 -0.16 11.81
N GLU A 158 -27.32 -0.58 12.37
CA GLU A 158 -27.34 -1.25 13.68
C GLU A 158 -27.05 -2.76 13.57
N THR A 159 -27.31 -3.34 12.41
CA THR A 159 -27.14 -4.77 12.15
C THR A 159 -26.21 -5.00 10.97
N ILE A 160 -25.49 -6.12 11.01
CA ILE A 160 -24.60 -6.50 9.91
C ILE A 160 -25.45 -7.23 8.86
N GLY A 161 -25.74 -6.55 7.76
CA GLY A 161 -26.32 -7.13 6.56
C GLY A 161 -25.29 -7.24 5.43
N PHE A 162 -25.79 -7.38 4.21
CA PHE A 162 -24.95 -7.54 3.01
C PHE A 162 -24.11 -6.30 2.68
N LYS A 163 -24.58 -5.10 3.06
CA LYS A 163 -23.91 -3.82 2.78
C LYS A 163 -22.84 -3.48 3.83
N GLU A 164 -22.83 -4.20 4.94
CA GLU A 164 -21.94 -3.97 6.08
C GLU A 164 -20.75 -4.96 6.11
N VAL A 165 -20.70 -5.89 5.15
CA VAL A 165 -19.64 -6.87 5.00
C VAL A 165 -18.62 -6.40 3.97
N PHE A 166 -17.36 -6.34 4.38
CA PHE A 166 -16.22 -5.92 3.59
C PHE A 166 -15.16 -7.03 3.53
N GLN A 167 -14.46 -7.11 2.41
CA GLN A 167 -13.24 -7.90 2.27
C GLN A 167 -12.03 -7.01 2.53
N ILE A 168 -11.23 -7.37 3.54
CA ILE A 168 -10.00 -6.65 3.88
C ILE A 168 -8.80 -7.48 3.44
N ARG A 169 -7.97 -6.89 2.59
CA ARG A 169 -6.72 -7.51 2.14
C ARG A 169 -5.53 -6.81 2.73
N CYS A 170 -4.72 -7.55 3.49
CA CYS A 170 -3.45 -7.03 4.01
C CYS A 170 -2.29 -7.33 3.06
N GLN A 171 -1.55 -6.29 2.71
CA GLN A 171 -0.36 -6.38 1.86
C GLN A 171 0.90 -6.85 2.61
N ALA A 172 0.79 -7.34 3.85
CA ALA A 172 1.92 -7.84 4.62
C ALA A 172 2.65 -9.00 3.92
N GLN A 173 1.92 -9.87 3.22
CA GLN A 173 2.54 -10.93 2.39
C GLN A 173 3.33 -10.37 1.21
N ASN A 174 2.89 -9.26 0.61
CA ASN A 174 3.63 -8.59 -0.45
C ASN A 174 4.94 -7.97 0.06
N LYS A 175 4.98 -7.45 1.30
CA LYS A 175 6.23 -7.00 1.91
C LYS A 175 7.24 -8.14 2.08
N LEU A 176 6.78 -9.32 2.51
CA LEU A 176 7.63 -10.51 2.61
C LEU A 176 8.14 -10.97 1.25
N ASN A 177 7.27 -11.01 0.24
CA ASN A 177 7.62 -11.40 -1.12
C ASN A 177 8.59 -10.40 -1.78
N ALA A 178 8.39 -9.09 -1.58
CA ALA A 178 9.29 -8.05 -2.04
C ALA A 178 10.68 -8.16 -1.39
N ASN A 179 10.73 -8.43 -0.07
CA ASN A 179 12.00 -8.64 0.63
C ASN A 179 12.72 -9.89 0.13
N LYS A 180 11.99 -11.00 -0.12
CA LYS A 180 12.55 -12.21 -0.73
C LYS A 180 13.09 -11.93 -2.14
N LYS A 181 12.36 -11.17 -2.95
CA LYS A 181 12.78 -10.79 -4.31
C LYS A 181 14.05 -9.94 -4.28
N LYS A 182 14.10 -8.88 -3.45
CA LYS A 182 15.30 -8.05 -3.26
C LYS A 182 16.49 -8.86 -2.78
N LYS A 183 16.28 -9.80 -1.87
CA LYS A 183 17.34 -10.71 -1.40
C LYS A 183 17.85 -11.59 -2.55
N LYS A 184 16.95 -12.16 -3.35
CA LYS A 184 17.32 -12.97 -4.51
C LYS A 184 18.06 -12.16 -5.57
N GLU A 185 17.56 -10.98 -5.93
CA GLU A 185 18.24 -10.05 -6.85
C GLU A 185 19.64 -9.70 -6.34
N MET A 186 19.78 -9.48 -5.04
CA MET A 186 21.08 -9.23 -4.42
C MET A 186 22.00 -10.46 -4.48
N GLU A 187 21.48 -11.68 -4.29
CA GLU A 187 22.24 -12.93 -4.39
C GLU A 187 22.65 -13.24 -5.84
N ASP A 188 21.81 -12.88 -6.82
CA ASP A 188 22.04 -13.09 -8.26
C ASP A 188 23.01 -12.06 -8.86
N LEU A 189 23.31 -10.95 -8.16
CA LEU A 189 24.32 -9.98 -8.60
C LEU A 189 25.71 -10.64 -8.68
N ASN A 190 26.42 -10.43 -9.78
CA ASN A 190 27.80 -10.86 -9.88
C ASN A 190 28.73 -9.74 -9.40
N ALA A 191 29.17 -9.81 -8.14
CA ALA A 191 30.03 -8.81 -7.51
C ALA A 191 31.33 -8.55 -8.31
N ASP A 192 31.88 -9.58 -8.94
CA ASP A 192 33.11 -9.48 -9.74
C ASP A 192 32.87 -8.68 -11.03
N ALA A 193 31.67 -8.80 -11.63
CA ALA A 193 31.28 -8.03 -12.81
C ALA A 193 30.94 -6.57 -12.48
N VAL A 194 30.32 -6.32 -11.32
CA VAL A 194 30.02 -4.96 -10.82
C VAL A 194 31.32 -4.19 -10.56
N ASP A 195 32.31 -4.82 -9.92
CA ASP A 195 33.66 -4.24 -9.72
C ASP A 195 34.30 -3.87 -11.06
N ALA A 196 34.28 -4.80 -12.03
CA ALA A 196 34.86 -4.57 -13.35
C ALA A 196 34.19 -3.40 -14.11
N ASP A 197 32.87 -3.24 -14.01
CA ASP A 197 32.15 -2.13 -14.64
C ASP A 197 32.43 -0.78 -13.94
N GLN A 198 32.51 -0.77 -12.61
CA GLN A 198 32.86 0.44 -11.87
C GLN A 198 34.31 0.88 -12.13
N LEU A 199 35.26 -0.06 -12.19
CA LEU A 199 36.65 0.24 -12.54
C LEU A 199 36.76 0.83 -13.96
N LYS A 200 36.03 0.27 -14.94
CA LYS A 200 35.98 0.81 -16.32
C LYS A 200 35.44 2.24 -16.39
N LYS A 201 34.43 2.56 -15.59
CA LYS A 201 33.80 3.89 -15.57
C LYS A 201 34.67 4.95 -14.90
N PHE A 202 35.44 4.58 -13.88
CA PHE A 202 36.05 5.53 -12.95
C PHE A 202 37.58 5.52 -12.91
N GLN A 203 38.24 4.64 -13.66
CA GLN A 203 39.69 4.59 -13.81
C GLN A 203 40.07 4.55 -15.29
N SER A 204 40.82 5.56 -15.75
CA SER A 204 41.25 5.69 -17.15
C SER A 204 42.56 4.98 -17.47
N TYR A 205 43.35 4.56 -16.46
CA TYR A 205 44.64 3.90 -16.65
C TYR A 205 44.89 2.80 -15.62
N GLY A 206 45.28 1.61 -16.10
CA GLY A 206 45.67 0.45 -15.30
C GLY A 206 44.53 -0.55 -15.05
N ARG A 207 44.64 -1.77 -15.59
CA ARG A 207 43.77 -2.89 -15.20
C ARG A 207 44.48 -3.68 -14.11
N THR A 208 44.01 -3.56 -12.87
CA THR A 208 44.45 -4.47 -11.80
C THR A 208 43.54 -5.70 -11.83
N ALA A 209 44.12 -6.88 -12.06
CA ALA A 209 43.37 -8.13 -12.03
C ALA A 209 42.84 -8.38 -10.61
N MET A 210 41.58 -8.80 -10.51
CA MET A 210 40.97 -9.16 -9.23
C MET A 210 41.65 -10.41 -8.66
N THR A 211 42.13 -10.35 -7.42
CA THR A 211 42.70 -11.51 -6.73
C THR A 211 41.59 -12.40 -6.14
N ALA A 212 41.90 -13.69 -5.91
CA ALA A 212 40.95 -14.65 -5.34
C ALA A 212 40.53 -14.28 -3.88
N ALA A 213 41.38 -13.57 -3.14
CA ALA A 213 41.05 -13.10 -1.80
C ALA A 213 40.02 -11.96 -1.84
N GLU A 214 40.16 -11.05 -2.80
CA GLU A 214 39.27 -9.91 -2.97
C GLU A 214 37.90 -10.33 -3.51
N SER A 215 37.84 -11.32 -4.42
CA SER A 215 36.57 -11.88 -4.88
C SER A 215 35.80 -12.55 -3.74
N LYS A 216 36.51 -13.22 -2.83
CA LYS A 216 35.93 -13.83 -1.63
C LYS A 216 35.44 -12.76 -0.65
N LEU A 217 36.16 -11.64 -0.54
CA LEU A 217 35.77 -10.50 0.29
C LEU A 217 34.53 -9.79 -0.27
N LEU A 218 34.47 -9.56 -1.59
CA LEU A 218 33.31 -8.97 -2.26
C LEU A 218 32.07 -9.88 -2.14
N LYS A 219 32.23 -11.20 -2.30
CA LYS A 219 31.14 -12.17 -2.07
C LYS A 219 30.67 -12.21 -0.62
N ARG A 220 31.57 -11.98 0.34
CA ARG A 220 31.22 -11.85 1.77
C ARG A 220 30.49 -10.53 2.04
N ALA A 221 30.99 -9.43 1.49
CA ALA A 221 30.38 -8.11 1.62
C ALA A 221 28.98 -8.06 0.97
N GLN A 222 28.81 -8.75 -0.15
CA GLN A 222 27.51 -8.98 -0.79
C GLN A 222 26.56 -9.74 0.13
N LYS A 223 27.00 -10.76 0.86
CA LYS A 223 26.13 -11.44 1.84
C LYS A 223 25.81 -10.58 3.07
N GLN A 224 26.71 -9.65 3.42
CA GLN A 224 26.61 -8.81 4.62
C GLN A 224 25.91 -7.47 4.37
N GLY A 225 25.51 -7.15 3.13
CA GLY A 225 24.88 -5.86 2.81
C GLY A 225 25.85 -4.71 2.58
N ASN A 226 27.17 -4.98 2.61
CA ASN A 226 28.20 -3.94 2.61
C ASN A 226 29.06 -3.89 1.33
N LEU A 227 28.50 -4.35 0.21
CA LEU A 227 29.23 -4.47 -1.05
C LEU A 227 29.78 -3.11 -1.53
N ASN A 228 28.97 -2.05 -1.47
CA ASN A 228 29.36 -0.73 -1.97
C ASN A 228 30.52 -0.12 -1.18
N GLU A 229 30.56 -0.25 0.15
CA GLU A 229 31.67 0.23 0.97
C GLU A 229 32.96 -0.51 0.64
N THR A 230 32.91 -1.85 0.53
CA THR A 230 34.08 -2.65 0.16
C THR A 230 34.60 -2.39 -1.26
N LEU A 231 33.71 -2.06 -2.21
CA LEU A 231 34.11 -1.62 -3.56
C LEU A 231 34.78 -0.24 -3.53
N LEU A 232 34.31 0.67 -2.68
CA LEU A 232 34.93 1.98 -2.45
C LEU A 232 36.33 1.86 -1.85
N GLU A 233 36.50 1.07 -0.78
CA GLU A 233 37.82 0.82 -0.16
C GLU A 233 38.81 0.19 -1.15
N ARG A 234 38.33 -0.75 -1.97
CA ARG A 234 39.14 -1.38 -3.03
C ARG A 234 39.57 -0.34 -4.07
N ARG A 235 38.66 0.55 -4.49
CA ARG A 235 38.98 1.64 -5.43
C ARG A 235 40.01 2.60 -4.86
N GLU A 236 39.91 2.94 -3.57
CA GLU A 236 40.89 3.77 -2.88
C GLU A 236 42.29 3.13 -2.89
N LYS A 237 42.38 1.84 -2.54
CA LYS A 237 43.63 1.07 -2.55
C LYS A 237 44.28 0.94 -3.94
N ILE A 238 43.47 0.93 -5.01
CA ILE A 238 43.98 0.83 -6.39
C ILE A 238 44.49 2.18 -6.92
N LYS A 239 44.00 3.30 -6.39
CA LYS A 239 44.52 4.62 -6.78
C LYS A 239 45.92 4.80 -6.21
N ALA A 240 46.90 4.94 -7.10
CA ALA A 240 48.23 5.39 -6.69
C ALA A 240 48.17 6.87 -6.32
N ASP A 241 48.41 7.18 -5.05
CA ASP A 241 48.48 8.55 -4.56
C ASP A 241 49.81 9.19 -4.98
N ARG A 242 49.82 9.79 -6.17
CA ARG A 242 51.04 10.34 -6.78
C ARG A 242 51.49 11.67 -6.15
N TYR A 243 50.70 12.26 -5.24
CA TYR A 243 50.96 13.60 -4.67
C TYR A 243 50.96 13.70 -3.14
N CYS A 244 51.22 12.59 -2.43
CA CYS A 244 51.60 12.66 -1.02
C CYS A 244 53.07 12.25 -0.83
N LYS A 245 53.95 13.24 -0.91
CA LYS A 245 55.29 13.28 -0.29
C LYS A 245 55.50 14.66 0.30
#